data_AF-A0A925IZR7-F1
#
_entry.id   AF-A0A925IZR7-F1
#
_cell.length_a   1.000
_cell.length_b   1.000
_cell.length_c   1.000
_cell.angle_alpha   90.00
_cell.angle_beta   90.00
_cell.angle_gamma   90.00
#
_symmetry.space_group_name_H-M   'P 1'
#
loop_
_entity.id
_entity.type
_entity.pdbx_description
1 polymer ?
#
loop_
_entity_poly.entity_id
_entity_poly.type
_entity_poly.pdbx_seq_one_letter_code
_entity_poly.pdbx_strand_id
1 'polypeptide(L)'
;MMHTREVCCFSLVVVSMVAACASDGPSGPIAGLPFAAALPSCGPADGPAVEILLVSTASAGTTEPPAPFVRIMITHALSEIAGRTFRLGDVNGVASYIAAPGEIEVSSGGEVRITTADTARGVAGTVDITFPTRGKVAGRFSASWTPRTMLCG
;
A
#
# COMPACT_ATOMS: atom_id res chain seq x y z
N MET A 1 -42.00 -47.20 36.43
CA MET A 1 -42.42 -45.79 36.41
C MET A 1 -41.44 -45.02 37.29
N MET A 2 -40.28 -44.64 36.73
CA MET A 2 -39.95 -43.28 36.30
C MET A 2 -40.22 -42.22 37.39
N HIS A 3 -39.14 -41.70 38.01
CA HIS A 3 -38.88 -40.26 38.15
C HIS A 3 -37.42 -40.03 38.57
N THR A 4 -36.60 -39.73 37.57
CA THR A 4 -35.24 -39.23 37.59
C THR A 4 -35.21 -37.81 38.14
N ARG A 5 -34.17 -37.40 38.87
CA ARG A 5 -33.75 -35.99 38.93
C ARG A 5 -32.28 -35.85 39.32
N GLU A 6 -31.49 -35.53 38.31
CA GLU A 6 -30.05 -35.26 38.36
C GLU A 6 -29.81 -33.83 38.89
N VAL A 7 -28.85 -33.70 39.79
CA VAL A 7 -28.38 -32.42 40.32
C VAL A 7 -27.31 -31.90 39.36
N CYS A 8 -27.66 -30.86 38.60
CA CYS A 8 -26.74 -30.08 37.78
C CYS A 8 -25.68 -29.42 38.67
N CYS A 9 -24.48 -30.00 38.70
CA CYS A 9 -23.29 -29.32 39.16
C CYS A 9 -22.84 -28.37 38.04
N PHE A 10 -23.27 -27.12 38.12
CA PHE A 10 -22.92 -26.05 37.18
C PHE A 10 -21.42 -25.72 37.35
N SER A 11 -20.57 -26.39 36.58
CA SER A 11 -19.15 -26.04 36.43
C SER A 11 -19.03 -24.69 35.73
N LEU A 12 -18.55 -23.69 36.47
CA LEU A 12 -18.22 -22.35 36.01
C LEU A 12 -16.99 -22.43 35.08
N VAL A 13 -17.23 -22.41 33.77
CA VAL A 13 -16.16 -22.31 32.77
C VAL A 13 -15.71 -20.85 32.68
N VAL A 14 -14.50 -20.57 33.15
CA VAL A 14 -13.82 -19.29 33.01
C VAL A 14 -13.36 -19.14 31.55
N VAL A 15 -14.01 -18.24 30.81
CA VAL A 15 -13.64 -17.90 29.43
C VAL A 15 -12.49 -16.89 29.46
N SER A 16 -11.27 -17.37 29.22
CA SER A 16 -10.09 -16.54 29.01
C SER A 16 -10.13 -15.94 27.60
N MET A 17 -10.59 -14.69 27.47
CA MET A 17 -10.44 -13.91 26.23
C MET A 17 -8.96 -13.55 26.05
N VAL A 18 -8.25 -14.32 25.23
CA VAL A 18 -6.96 -13.90 24.65
C VAL A 18 -7.26 -12.78 23.65
N ALA A 19 -6.96 -11.55 24.04
CA ALA A 19 -6.94 -10.40 23.15
C ALA A 19 -5.82 -10.57 22.10
N ALA A 20 -6.16 -11.12 20.94
CA ALA A 20 -5.28 -11.13 19.78
C ALA A 20 -5.21 -9.70 19.21
N CYS A 21 -4.23 -8.92 19.67
CA CYS A 21 -3.82 -7.68 19.01
C CYS A 21 -3.13 -8.02 17.69
N ALA A 22 -3.89 -8.46 16.68
CA ALA A 22 -3.39 -8.61 15.32
C ALA A 22 -3.47 -7.26 14.61
N SER A 23 -2.48 -6.40 14.80
CA SER A 23 -2.30 -5.20 13.98
C SER A 23 -0.83 -4.83 13.84
N ASP A 24 0.01 -5.83 13.54
CA ASP A 24 1.36 -5.58 13.03
C ASP A 24 1.28 -5.31 11.52
N GLY A 25 0.81 -4.10 11.18
CA GLY A 25 1.13 -3.54 9.87
C GLY A 25 2.65 -3.34 9.75
N PRO A 26 3.21 -3.29 8.54
CA PRO A 26 4.65 -3.13 8.35
C PRO A 26 5.15 -1.87 9.08
N SER A 27 6.08 -2.08 10.02
CA SER A 27 6.49 -1.07 11.00
C SER A 27 7.80 -0.35 10.63
N GLY A 28 8.57 -0.89 9.69
CA GLY A 28 9.86 -0.34 9.24
C GLY A 28 9.83 0.30 7.85
N PRO A 29 10.92 0.96 7.43
CA PRO A 29 11.09 1.40 6.04
C PRO A 29 11.11 0.20 5.09
N ILE A 30 10.83 0.46 3.81
CA ILE A 30 10.85 -0.58 2.77
C ILE A 30 12.30 -0.99 2.51
N ALA A 31 12.61 -2.27 2.68
CA ALA A 31 13.95 -2.80 2.48
C ALA A 31 14.44 -2.56 1.04
N GLY A 32 15.63 -1.97 0.89
CA GLY A 32 16.23 -1.68 -0.41
C GLY A 32 15.62 -0.50 -1.18
N LEU A 33 14.52 0.09 -0.70
CA LEU A 33 13.82 1.22 -1.34
C LEU A 33 13.50 2.32 -0.29
N PRO A 34 14.51 2.92 0.35
CA PRO A 34 14.29 3.79 1.51
C PRO A 34 13.77 5.20 1.15
N PHE A 35 13.75 5.56 -0.13
CA PHE A 35 13.29 6.88 -0.59
C PHE A 35 12.00 6.74 -1.38
N ALA A 36 11.17 7.79 -1.37
CA ALA A 36 9.95 7.82 -2.16
C ALA A 36 9.64 9.22 -2.72
N ALA A 37 8.94 9.24 -3.85
CA ALA A 37 8.41 10.44 -4.49
C ALA A 37 6.97 10.21 -4.94
N ALA A 38 6.14 11.24 -4.91
CA ALA A 38 4.76 11.19 -5.37
C ALA A 38 4.52 12.29 -6.40
N LEU A 39 3.78 11.99 -7.46
CA LEU A 39 3.52 12.91 -8.55
C LEU A 39 2.13 12.66 -9.17
N PRO A 40 1.45 13.69 -9.71
CA PRO A 40 0.15 13.53 -10.34
C PRO A 40 0.31 12.70 -11.62
N SER A 41 -0.55 11.73 -11.89
CA SER A 41 -0.55 10.89 -13.11
C SER A 41 -1.91 10.91 -13.80
N CYS A 42 -2.03 10.24 -14.95
CA CYS A 42 -3.33 9.93 -15.55
C CYS A 42 -3.58 8.41 -15.47
N GLY A 43 -4.78 8.04 -15.05
CA GLY A 43 -5.22 6.64 -14.99
C GLY A 43 -5.65 6.11 -16.37
N PRO A 44 -6.00 4.82 -16.47
CA PRO A 44 -6.37 4.18 -17.74
C PRO A 44 -7.61 4.74 -18.45
N ALA A 45 -8.47 5.46 -17.73
CA ALA A 45 -9.66 6.13 -18.26
C ALA A 45 -9.45 7.64 -18.40
N ASP A 46 -8.21 8.08 -18.56
CA ASP A 46 -7.78 9.49 -18.66
C ASP A 46 -8.27 10.36 -17.48
N GLY A 47 -8.53 9.73 -16.34
CA GLY A 47 -8.86 10.39 -15.08
C GLY A 47 -7.63 10.75 -14.25
N PRO A 48 -7.75 11.64 -13.25
CA PRO A 48 -6.65 11.98 -12.36
C PRO A 48 -6.18 10.75 -11.57
N ALA A 49 -4.87 10.61 -11.45
CA ALA A 49 -4.22 9.57 -10.67
C ALA A 49 -3.07 10.14 -9.84
N VAL A 50 -2.58 9.34 -8.91
CA VAL A 50 -1.35 9.60 -8.16
C VAL A 50 -0.39 8.45 -8.44
N GLU A 51 0.82 8.79 -8.84
CA GLU A 51 1.94 7.86 -8.93
C GLU A 51 2.82 8.03 -7.69
N ILE A 52 3.20 6.91 -7.08
CA ILE A 52 4.14 6.83 -5.96
C ILE A 52 5.31 5.97 -6.44
N LEU A 53 6.51 6.52 -6.36
CA LEU A 53 7.75 5.87 -6.72
C LEU A 53 8.50 5.52 -5.44
N LEU A 54 8.90 4.26 -5.29
CA LEU A 54 9.76 3.77 -4.21
C LEU A 54 11.11 3.42 -4.81
N VAL A 55 12.17 4.07 -4.35
CA VAL A 55 13.48 4.06 -5.03
C VAL A 55 14.61 3.77 -4.06
N SER A 56 15.67 3.14 -4.57
CA SER A 56 16.87 2.78 -3.81
C SER A 56 17.78 3.97 -3.50
N THR A 57 17.75 4.98 -4.37
CA THR A 57 18.56 6.21 -4.25
C THR A 57 17.68 7.44 -4.43
N ALA A 58 17.95 8.49 -3.65
CA ALA A 58 17.26 9.76 -3.80
C ALA A 58 17.45 10.30 -5.24
N SER A 59 16.35 10.45 -5.97
CA SER A 59 16.33 11.04 -7.30
C SER A 59 15.60 12.38 -7.23
N ALA A 60 16.34 13.47 -7.40
CA ALA A 60 15.76 14.80 -7.35
C ALA A 60 15.07 15.11 -8.69
N GLY A 61 13.73 15.13 -8.70
CA GLY A 61 12.95 15.74 -9.77
C GLY A 61 12.90 14.98 -11.10
N THR A 62 13.33 13.73 -11.17
CA THR A 62 13.20 12.90 -12.38
C THR A 62 11.84 12.20 -12.41
N THR A 63 11.16 12.23 -13.56
CA THR A 63 9.91 11.49 -13.77
C THR A 63 10.11 9.97 -13.80
N GLU A 64 11.30 9.53 -14.20
CA GLU A 64 11.71 8.13 -14.24
C GLU A 64 13.02 8.00 -13.43
N PRO A 65 13.00 7.38 -12.25
CA PRO A 65 14.21 7.15 -11.47
C PRO A 65 15.05 6.01 -12.08
N PRO A 66 16.35 5.93 -11.77
CA PRO A 66 17.16 4.78 -12.18
C PRO A 66 16.62 3.49 -11.56
N ALA A 67 16.56 2.42 -12.35
CA ALA A 67 16.22 1.09 -11.88
C ALA A 67 17.27 0.55 -10.88
N PRO A 68 16.88 -0.30 -9.90
CA PRO A 68 15.52 -0.79 -9.68
C PRO A 68 14.64 0.16 -8.87
N PHE A 69 13.34 0.17 -9.16
CA PHE A 69 12.33 0.88 -8.39
C PHE A 69 10.96 0.22 -8.46
N VAL A 70 10.08 0.57 -7.52
CA VAL A 70 8.65 0.21 -7.56
C VAL A 70 7.84 1.44 -7.90
N ARG A 71 6.95 1.30 -8.89
CA ARG A 71 5.96 2.29 -9.28
C ARG A 71 4.60 1.81 -8.82
N ILE A 72 3.86 2.67 -8.12
CA ILE A 72 2.49 2.41 -7.66
C ILE A 72 1.61 3.49 -8.27
N MET A 73 0.61 3.09 -9.02
CA MET A 73 -0.42 4.00 -9.54
C MET A 73 -1.71 3.78 -8.76
N ILE A 74 -2.25 4.87 -8.21
CA ILE A 74 -3.58 4.93 -7.59
C ILE A 74 -4.46 5.79 -8.50
N THR A 75 -5.54 5.24 -9.03
CA THR A 75 -6.43 5.87 -10.03
C THR A 75 -7.45 6.82 -9.39
N HIS A 76 -6.98 7.65 -8.47
CA HIS A 76 -7.77 8.65 -7.74
C HIS A 76 -6.96 9.95 -7.64
N ALA A 77 -7.62 11.09 -7.54
CA ALA A 77 -6.96 12.38 -7.35
C ALA A 77 -6.29 12.47 -5.97
N LEU A 78 -5.27 13.33 -5.82
CA LEU A 78 -4.55 13.52 -4.56
C LEU A 78 -5.48 13.86 -3.38
N SER A 79 -6.50 14.69 -3.62
CA SER A 79 -7.50 15.08 -2.63
C SER A 79 -8.40 13.94 -2.17
N GLU A 80 -8.42 12.83 -2.90
CA GLU A 80 -9.32 11.70 -2.67
C GLU A 80 -8.63 10.53 -1.99
N ILE A 81 -7.31 10.51 -1.85
CA ILE A 81 -6.57 9.33 -1.36
C ILE A 81 -6.24 9.35 0.12
N ALA A 82 -6.28 10.51 0.78
CA ALA A 82 -5.89 10.64 2.18
C ALA A 82 -6.76 9.76 3.11
N GLY A 83 -6.13 8.99 4.00
CA GLY A 83 -6.82 8.15 4.98
C GLY A 83 -7.46 6.87 4.42
N ARG A 84 -7.23 6.53 3.14
CA ARG A 84 -7.83 5.36 2.48
C ARG A 84 -6.83 4.23 2.28
N THR A 85 -7.37 3.03 2.12
CA THR A 85 -6.63 1.84 1.67
C THR A 85 -7.09 1.47 0.26
N PHE A 86 -6.12 1.18 -0.60
CA PHE A 86 -6.33 0.77 -1.98
C PHE A 86 -5.80 -0.64 -2.16
N ARG A 87 -6.63 -1.54 -2.70
CA ARG A 87 -6.18 -2.86 -3.15
C ARG A 87 -5.51 -2.69 -4.51
N LEU A 88 -4.39 -3.38 -4.71
CA LEU A 88 -3.65 -3.36 -5.97
C LEU A 88 -4.04 -4.56 -6.84
N GLY A 89 -4.04 -4.35 -8.16
CA GLY A 89 -4.47 -5.34 -9.15
C GLY A 89 -5.96 -5.28 -9.49
N ASP A 90 -6.64 -4.19 -9.10
CA ASP A 90 -8.01 -3.90 -9.49
C ASP A 90 -8.12 -2.53 -10.19
N VAL A 91 -9.33 -2.00 -10.35
CA VAL A 91 -9.60 -0.72 -11.01
C VAL A 91 -9.04 0.50 -10.26
N ASN A 92 -8.70 0.37 -8.98
CA ASN A 92 -8.25 1.46 -8.11
C ASN A 92 -6.74 1.66 -8.13
N GLY A 93 -5.97 0.67 -8.60
CA GLY A 93 -4.53 0.81 -8.66
C GLY A 93 -3.76 -0.44 -9.05
N VAL A 94 -2.52 -0.22 -9.45
CA VAL A 94 -1.57 -1.24 -9.88
C VAL A 94 -0.18 -0.88 -9.37
N ALA A 95 0.63 -1.90 -9.05
CA ALA A 95 2.05 -1.71 -8.81
C ALA A 95 2.89 -2.46 -9.86
N SER A 96 4.06 -1.93 -10.14
CA SER A 96 5.03 -2.51 -11.05
C SER A 96 6.43 -2.38 -10.47
N TYR A 97 7.21 -3.44 -10.56
CA TYR A 97 8.63 -3.46 -10.24
C TYR A 97 9.40 -3.29 -11.54
N ILE A 98 10.20 -2.23 -11.64
CA ILE A 98 11.03 -1.94 -12.80
C ILE A 98 12.45 -2.34 -12.41
N ALA A 99 12.94 -3.46 -12.93
CA ALA A 99 14.26 -4.01 -12.60
C ALA A 99 15.38 -3.39 -13.45
N ALA A 100 15.08 -3.12 -14.72
CA ALA A 100 15.93 -2.50 -15.72
C ALA A 100 15.05 -1.90 -16.84
N PRO A 101 15.59 -1.08 -17.76
CA PRO A 101 14.83 -0.62 -18.92
C PRO A 101 14.23 -1.79 -19.71
N GLY A 102 12.90 -1.82 -19.84
CA GLY A 102 12.16 -2.90 -20.50
C GLY A 102 11.90 -4.15 -19.64
N GLU A 103 12.47 -4.24 -18.44
CA GLU A 103 12.21 -5.33 -17.49
C GLU A 103 11.21 -4.88 -16.42
N ILE A 104 9.92 -5.13 -16.70
CA ILE A 104 8.81 -4.72 -15.86
C ILE A 104 8.06 -5.96 -15.37
N GLU A 105 7.86 -6.05 -14.07
CA GLU A 105 7.00 -7.05 -13.44
C GLU A 105 5.81 -6.37 -12.77
N VAL A 106 4.59 -6.73 -13.17
CA VAL A 106 3.36 -6.24 -12.54
C VAL A 106 3.07 -7.03 -11.26
N SER A 107 2.62 -6.35 -10.22
CA SER A 107 2.22 -6.99 -8.95
C SER A 107 1.09 -7.99 -9.17
N SER A 108 1.14 -9.14 -8.49
CA SER A 108 0.02 -10.09 -8.43
C SER A 108 -1.07 -9.67 -7.45
N GLY A 109 -0.77 -8.69 -6.59
CA GLY A 109 -1.73 -8.06 -5.68
C GLY A 109 -1.03 -7.34 -4.54
N GLY A 110 -1.83 -6.85 -3.60
CA GLY A 110 -1.35 -6.16 -2.42
C GLY A 110 -2.27 -5.04 -2.00
N GLU A 111 -1.80 -4.23 -1.06
CA GLU A 111 -2.51 -3.03 -0.63
C GLU A 111 -1.55 -1.87 -0.37
N VAL A 112 -2.10 -0.67 -0.51
CA VAL A 112 -1.46 0.59 -0.15
C VAL A 112 -2.40 1.34 0.76
N ARG A 113 -1.96 1.62 1.98
CA ARG A 113 -2.71 2.43 2.94
C ARG A 113 -2.07 3.80 3.01
N ILE A 114 -2.84 4.83 2.65
CA ILE A 114 -2.42 6.22 2.67
C ILE A 114 -2.84 6.84 3.99
N THR A 115 -1.89 7.39 4.74
CA THR A 115 -2.15 8.08 6.00
C THR A 115 -2.32 9.58 5.79
N THR A 116 -1.47 10.18 4.96
CA THR A 116 -1.53 11.60 4.60
C THR A 116 -1.31 11.77 3.11
N ALA A 117 -2.01 12.72 2.49
CA ALA A 117 -1.81 13.10 1.10
C ALA A 117 -2.20 14.56 0.91
N ASP A 118 -1.22 15.42 0.66
CA ASP A 118 -1.43 16.80 0.24
C ASP A 118 -0.17 17.37 -0.41
N THR A 119 -0.31 18.53 -1.06
CA THR A 119 0.77 19.16 -1.82
C THR A 119 1.90 19.73 -0.97
N ALA A 120 1.67 19.97 0.33
CA ALA A 120 2.67 20.55 1.24
C ALA A 120 3.48 19.48 1.99
N ARG A 121 2.82 18.40 2.42
CA ARG A 121 3.42 17.31 3.21
C ARG A 121 3.78 16.08 2.37
N GLY A 122 3.31 16.01 1.12
CA GLY A 122 3.49 14.84 0.28
C GLY A 122 2.49 13.73 0.58
N VAL A 123 2.87 12.51 0.19
CA VAL A 123 2.07 11.30 0.40
C VAL A 123 2.83 10.38 1.34
N ALA A 124 2.18 9.91 2.41
CA ALA A 124 2.78 8.95 3.33
C ALA A 124 1.83 7.80 3.59
N GLY A 125 2.39 6.65 3.97
CA GLY A 125 1.58 5.46 4.16
C GLY A 125 2.39 4.19 4.40
N THR A 126 1.71 3.07 4.23
CA THR A 126 2.30 1.73 4.21
C THR A 126 1.95 1.00 2.94
N VAL A 127 2.84 0.13 2.49
CA VAL A 127 2.62 -0.80 1.40
C VAL A 127 2.81 -2.23 1.87
N ASP A 128 2.05 -3.13 1.28
CA ASP A 128 2.22 -4.58 1.36
C ASP A 128 1.89 -5.14 -0.04
N ILE A 129 2.91 -5.36 -0.87
CA ILE A 129 2.78 -5.66 -2.30
C ILE A 129 3.47 -6.98 -2.60
N THR A 130 2.83 -7.83 -3.40
CA THR A 130 3.41 -9.10 -3.86
C THR A 130 3.67 -9.05 -5.36
N PHE A 131 4.87 -9.43 -5.75
CA PHE A 131 5.32 -9.62 -7.13
C PHE A 131 5.60 -11.12 -7.38
N PRO A 132 5.24 -11.68 -8.54
CA PRO A 132 5.41 -13.10 -8.83
C PRO A 132 6.83 -13.65 -8.64
N THR A 133 7.85 -12.90 -9.06
CA THR A 133 9.27 -13.32 -9.06
C THR A 133 10.11 -12.53 -8.05
N ARG A 134 9.82 -11.23 -7.86
CA ARG A 134 10.55 -10.38 -6.91
C ARG A 134 10.09 -10.53 -5.46
N GLY A 135 9.00 -11.26 -5.22
CA GLY A 135 8.48 -11.52 -3.89
C GLY A 135 7.79 -10.29 -3.28
N LYS A 136 7.97 -10.09 -1.98
CA LYS A 136 7.18 -9.13 -1.20
C LYS A 136 7.92 -7.80 -0.99
N VAL A 137 7.23 -6.70 -1.25
CA VAL A 137 7.65 -5.33 -0.89
C VAL A 137 6.69 -4.81 0.17
N ALA A 138 7.17 -4.67 1.41
CA ALA A 138 6.36 -4.17 2.52
C ALA A 138 7.13 -3.18 3.39
N GLY A 139 6.45 -2.15 3.87
CA GLY A 139 7.08 -1.10 4.67
C GLY A 139 6.28 0.20 4.70
N ARG A 140 6.81 1.14 5.46
CA ARG A 140 6.37 2.54 5.49
C ARG A 140 7.10 3.34 4.42
N PHE A 141 6.41 4.31 3.84
CA PHE A 141 7.00 5.29 2.94
C PHE A 141 6.56 6.71 3.32
N SER A 142 7.41 7.67 2.98
CA SER A 142 7.12 9.10 3.01
C SER A 142 7.66 9.69 1.71
N ALA A 143 6.74 10.12 0.85
CA ALA A 143 7.00 10.53 -0.51
C ALA A 143 6.78 12.03 -0.67
N SER A 144 7.81 12.76 -1.09
CA SER A 144 7.68 14.18 -1.40
C SER A 144 6.79 14.39 -2.63
N TRP A 145 5.86 15.35 -2.56
CA TRP A 145 5.03 15.72 -3.71
C TRP A 145 5.85 16.52 -4.72
N THR A 146 5.90 16.02 -5.96
CA THR A 146 6.53 16.68 -7.09
C THR A 146 5.42 17.16 -8.03
N PRO A 147 5.03 18.45 -7.96
CA PRO A 147 4.00 18.96 -8.83
C PRO A 147 4.48 18.94 -10.29
N ARG A 148 3.59 18.56 -11.20
CA ARG A 148 3.77 18.71 -12.64
C ARG A 148 2.46 19.08 -13.29
N THR A 149 2.53 19.87 -14.35
CA THR A 149 1.36 20.16 -15.19
C THR A 149 1.11 18.94 -16.07
N MET A 150 -0.05 18.31 -15.90
CA MET A 150 -0.53 17.24 -16.76
C MET A 150 -1.97 17.53 -17.16
N LEU A 151 -2.32 17.16 -18.38
CA LEU A 151 -3.69 17.19 -18.87
C LEU A 151 -4.14 15.74 -18.99
N CYS A 152 -5.11 15.34 -18.17
CA CYS A 152 -5.83 14.09 -18.31
C CYS A 152 -7.20 14.43 -18.90
N GLY A 153 -7.64 13.72 -19.95
CA GLY A 153 -8.94 13.94 -20.57
C GLY A 153 -9.07 13.34 -21.96
#